data_AF-A0AAV6Y0W7-F1
#
_entry.id   AF-A0AAV6Y0W7-F1
#
_cell.length_a   1.000
_cell.length_b   1.000
_cell.length_c   1.000
_cell.angle_alpha   90.00
_cell.angle_beta   90.00
_cell.angle_gamma   90.00
#
_symmetry.space_group_name_H-M   'P 1'
#
loop_
_entity.id
_entity.type
_entity.pdbx_description
1 polymer ?
#
loop_
_entity_poly.entity_id
_entity_poly.type
_entity_poly.pdbx_seq_one_letter_code
_entity_poly.pdbx_strand_id
1 'polypeptide(L)'
;MHTSGVVPDNFAFPAVLKVVTTAQDLDLGTQIHASVVKLGYHYHPTVANTLLHMYAKCGTDVHQVFKNMVISSFSQNDRFHEALEYFSFMKDEGFKPDGNDDFIWNSFVASALVDMYCNCKQVTSGHRVFDTTLDRKLGPGMPCWLVIPKMASVHSKAFGDKEVMHRYVLKLGLGRDRPNSVTLMTILPGYAALAALTKGKEIHAYAIKNALESDVAVGSALVDMYAKCGCLDMARRVFKTMPTRNAITWNVIISSYGIHGEGNEALALFHNMVAKVKPNEVTLIAVFVACSHFGMVDDGQHLFHRMKVDYGLEPNVDHYACVVDLLSRANRLDEAYKMINSMPSGLDKEKAKEVRNNMKEKGVRKEHGCSWIEFGDGVHKFLAGDASHPQSYVPDTSCVLHNVDEKKKENLLCGHSDRLAIAFGLLNTPPGTTIRVAKNLRVCNDCHSATKFISKTVDREIVVRDVRRFHHFKDGSCSCGDYW
;
A
#
# COMPACT_ATOMS: atom_id res chain seq x y z
N MET A 1 -25.96 23.60 35.04
CA MET A 1 -24.81 22.70 35.34
C MET A 1 -23.51 23.48 35.40
N HIS A 2 -23.01 24.06 34.30
CA HIS A 2 -21.77 24.85 34.30
C HIS A 2 -21.82 26.10 35.20
N THR A 3 -22.96 26.78 35.27
CA THR A 3 -23.24 27.90 36.21
C THR A 3 -23.46 27.46 37.65
N SER A 4 -23.70 26.17 37.87
CA SER A 4 -24.06 25.58 39.17
C SER A 4 -22.90 24.83 39.82
N GLY A 5 -21.74 24.73 39.15
CA GLY A 5 -20.56 23.97 39.60
C GLY A 5 -20.73 22.45 39.61
N VAL A 6 -21.87 21.93 39.14
CA VAL A 6 -22.17 20.49 39.13
C VAL A 6 -21.61 19.86 37.87
N VAL A 7 -20.67 18.94 38.04
CA VAL A 7 -20.11 18.12 36.95
C VAL A 7 -21.16 17.08 36.53
N PRO A 8 -21.51 16.99 35.24
CA PRO A 8 -22.44 15.96 34.76
C PRO A 8 -21.84 14.56 34.98
N ASP A 9 -22.67 13.62 35.44
CA ASP A 9 -22.30 12.23 35.67
C ASP A 9 -22.89 11.27 34.62
N ASN A 10 -22.64 9.98 34.81
CA ASN A 10 -23.15 8.90 33.95
C ASN A 10 -24.69 8.75 33.97
N PHE A 11 -25.41 9.43 34.86
CA PHE A 11 -26.87 9.44 34.93
C PHE A 11 -27.48 10.72 34.34
N ALA A 12 -26.77 11.84 34.42
CA ALA A 12 -27.19 13.12 33.85
C ALA A 12 -27.17 13.11 32.33
N PHE A 13 -26.11 12.56 31.71
CA PHE A 13 -26.01 12.52 30.25
C PHE A 13 -27.16 11.76 29.57
N PRO A 14 -27.53 10.53 29.99
CA PRO A 14 -28.66 9.82 29.39
C PRO A 14 -29.98 10.59 29.52
N ALA A 15 -30.23 11.27 30.64
CA ALA A 15 -31.44 12.05 30.83
C ALA A 15 -31.54 13.22 29.84
N VAL A 16 -30.46 14.00 29.68
CA VAL A 16 -30.42 15.12 28.73
C VAL A 16 -30.50 14.62 27.29
N LEU A 17 -29.77 13.55 26.95
CA LEU A 17 -29.79 12.97 25.61
C LEU A 17 -31.16 12.43 25.20
N LYS A 18 -31.95 11.87 26.12
CA LYS A 18 -33.34 11.46 25.85
C LYS A 18 -34.25 12.64 25.51
N VAL A 19 -34.06 13.79 26.16
CA VAL A 19 -34.79 15.03 25.84
C VAL A 19 -34.42 15.51 24.43
N VAL A 20 -33.13 15.56 24.12
CA VAL A 20 -32.64 15.94 22.78
C VAL A 20 -33.14 14.98 21.70
N THR A 21 -33.16 13.67 21.99
CA THR A 21 -33.71 12.65 21.09
C THR A 21 -35.17 12.90 20.76
N THR A 22 -35.96 13.29 21.76
CA THR A 22 -37.40 13.57 21.59
C THR A 22 -37.61 14.84 20.76
N ALA A 23 -36.73 15.83 20.93
CA ALA A 23 -36.71 17.06 20.15
C ALA A 23 -36.11 16.89 18.73
N GLN A 24 -35.38 15.79 18.48
CA GLN A 24 -34.61 15.54 17.25
C GLN A 24 -33.63 16.68 16.88
N ASP A 25 -33.08 17.35 17.90
CA ASP A 25 -32.13 18.44 17.73
C ASP A 25 -30.69 17.92 17.62
N LEU A 26 -30.22 17.73 16.39
CA LEU A 26 -28.90 17.17 16.10
C LEU A 26 -27.75 18.12 16.51
N ASP A 27 -27.93 19.43 16.38
CA ASP A 27 -26.90 20.42 16.71
C ASP A 27 -26.66 20.47 18.22
N LEU A 28 -27.73 20.40 19.02
CA LEU A 28 -27.60 20.29 20.46
C LEU A 28 -27.03 18.91 20.87
N GLY A 29 -27.46 17.84 20.19
CA GLY A 29 -26.97 16.49 20.42
C GLY A 29 -25.46 16.33 20.19
N THR A 30 -24.93 16.94 19.14
CA THR A 30 -23.49 16.92 18.83
C THR A 30 -22.66 17.73 19.84
N GLN A 31 -23.17 18.86 20.33
CA GLN A 31 -22.53 19.64 21.40
C GLN A 31 -22.45 18.86 22.72
N ILE A 32 -23.52 18.14 23.06
CA ILE A 32 -23.54 17.26 24.24
C ILE A 32 -22.58 16.09 24.04
N HIS A 33 -22.55 15.48 22.86
CA HIS A 33 -21.60 14.40 22.54
C HIS A 33 -20.14 14.87 22.71
N ALA A 34 -19.78 16.06 22.22
CA ALA A 34 -18.44 16.62 22.45
C ALA A 34 -18.12 16.78 23.95
N SER A 35 -19.10 17.16 24.75
CA SER A 35 -18.96 17.27 26.22
C SER A 35 -18.78 15.90 26.89
N VAL A 36 -19.54 14.89 26.45
CA VAL A 36 -19.40 13.49 26.89
C VAL A 36 -17.98 12.97 26.63
N VAL A 37 -17.44 13.23 25.43
CA VAL A 37 -16.07 12.83 25.07
C VAL A 37 -15.02 13.56 25.90
N LYS A 38 -15.17 14.89 26.05
CA LYS A 38 -14.23 15.72 26.83
C LYS A 38 -14.16 15.30 28.30
N LEU A 39 -15.27 14.84 28.87
CA LEU A 39 -15.38 14.40 30.26
C LEU A 39 -15.14 12.89 30.43
N GLY A 40 -14.89 12.14 29.35
CA GLY A 40 -14.55 10.72 29.40
C GLY A 40 -15.73 9.77 29.63
N TYR A 41 -16.97 10.24 29.49
CA TYR A 41 -18.17 9.42 29.68
C TYR A 41 -18.60 8.64 28.43
N HIS A 42 -17.91 8.82 27.30
CA HIS A 42 -18.21 8.11 26.04
C HIS A 42 -17.95 6.59 26.11
N TYR A 43 -17.22 6.13 27.13
CA TYR A 43 -17.05 4.71 27.44
C TYR A 43 -18.13 4.15 28.36
N HIS A 44 -18.96 4.99 28.98
CA HIS A 44 -19.99 4.49 29.88
C HIS A 44 -21.13 3.89 29.05
N PRO A 45 -21.45 2.59 29.17
CA PRO A 45 -22.37 1.91 28.26
C PRO A 45 -23.75 2.58 28.16
N THR A 46 -24.31 3.03 29.28
CA THR A 46 -25.60 3.73 29.32
C THR A 46 -25.57 5.07 28.57
N VAL A 47 -24.46 5.80 28.65
CA VAL A 47 -24.29 7.10 27.98
C VAL A 47 -24.09 6.89 26.48
N ALA A 48 -23.21 5.96 26.12
CA ALA A 48 -22.94 5.59 24.74
C ALA A 48 -24.18 5.05 24.03
N ASN A 49 -24.95 4.17 24.68
CA ASN A 49 -26.21 3.65 24.15
C ASN A 49 -27.22 4.78 23.88
N THR A 50 -27.37 5.71 24.83
CA THR A 50 -28.29 6.85 24.66
C THR A 50 -27.84 7.79 23.54
N LEU A 51 -26.52 8.00 23.36
CA LEU A 51 -25.97 8.74 22.23
C LEU A 51 -26.29 8.08 20.89
N LEU A 52 -26.08 6.76 20.77
CA LEU A 52 -26.37 6.02 19.54
C LEU A 52 -27.85 6.07 19.18
N HIS A 53 -28.73 5.92 20.18
CA HIS A 53 -30.16 6.06 19.99
C HIS A 53 -30.56 7.48 19.53
N MET A 54 -29.93 8.52 20.09
CA MET A 54 -30.14 9.91 19.66
C MET A 54 -29.76 10.10 18.19
N TYR A 55 -28.57 9.66 17.78
CA TYR A 55 -28.09 9.75 16.40
C TYR A 55 -28.95 8.94 15.42
N ALA A 56 -29.44 7.76 15.84
CA ALA A 56 -30.35 6.95 15.05
C ALA A 56 -31.67 7.69 14.76
N LYS A 57 -32.25 8.30 15.81
CA LYS A 57 -33.48 9.10 15.70
C LYS A 57 -33.32 10.38 14.88
N CYS A 58 -32.14 10.98 14.89
CA CYS A 58 -31.83 12.19 14.11
C CYS A 58 -31.44 11.89 12.65
N GLY A 59 -31.53 10.64 12.19
CA GLY A 59 -31.30 10.27 10.78
C GLY A 59 -29.83 10.29 10.34
N THR A 60 -28.91 10.19 11.29
CA THR A 60 -27.46 10.16 11.01
C THR A 60 -26.91 8.75 10.93
N ASP A 61 -25.73 8.59 10.33
CA ASP A 61 -25.04 7.30 10.25
C ASP A 61 -24.50 6.86 11.62
N VAL A 62 -25.33 6.11 12.34
CA VAL A 62 -25.03 5.51 13.66
C VAL A 62 -23.77 4.65 13.61
N HIS A 63 -23.47 4.02 12.46
CA HIS A 63 -22.28 3.18 12.31
C HIS A 63 -21.00 4.01 12.43
N GLN A 64 -20.93 5.13 11.71
CA GLN A 64 -19.76 6.00 11.73
C GLN A 64 -19.56 6.65 13.11
N VAL A 65 -20.66 7.01 13.79
CA VAL A 65 -20.61 7.56 15.15
C VAL A 65 -20.11 6.52 16.16
N PHE A 66 -20.66 5.31 16.14
CA PHE A 66 -20.22 4.21 17.02
C PHE A 66 -18.74 3.92 16.85
N LYS A 67 -18.29 3.85 15.60
CA LYS A 67 -16.89 3.60 15.25
C LYS A 67 -15.95 4.69 15.77
N ASN A 68 -16.31 5.95 15.57
CA ASN A 68 -15.48 7.07 16.01
C ASN A 68 -15.44 7.16 17.54
N MET A 69 -16.58 6.94 18.21
CA MET A 69 -16.71 7.09 19.65
C MET A 69 -16.05 5.95 20.43
N VAL A 70 -16.33 4.70 20.04
CA VAL A 70 -15.98 3.51 20.83
C VAL A 70 -14.71 2.85 20.30
N ILE A 71 -14.63 2.57 18.99
CA ILE A 71 -13.51 1.81 18.42
C ILE A 71 -12.22 2.63 18.41
N SER A 72 -12.27 3.88 17.93
CA SER A 72 -11.07 4.74 17.88
C SER A 72 -10.47 4.95 19.27
N SER A 73 -11.32 5.06 20.29
CA SER A 73 -10.91 5.34 21.65
C SER A 73 -10.28 4.14 22.36
N PHE A 74 -10.83 2.92 22.15
CA PHE A 74 -10.25 1.69 22.71
C PHE A 74 -9.00 1.22 21.94
N SER A 75 -8.97 1.42 20.62
CA SER A 75 -7.84 1.00 19.77
C SER A 75 -6.59 1.87 19.93
N GLN A 76 -6.73 3.18 20.20
CA GLN A 76 -5.57 4.07 20.39
C GLN A 76 -4.82 3.85 21.71
N ASN A 77 -5.44 3.17 22.68
CA ASN A 77 -4.92 3.03 24.05
C ASN A 77 -4.63 1.59 24.48
N ASP A 78 -4.75 0.60 23.58
CA ASP A 78 -4.60 -0.83 23.89
C ASP A 78 -5.45 -1.33 25.09
N ARG A 79 -6.59 -0.67 25.35
CA ARG A 79 -7.50 -0.94 26.50
C ARG A 79 -8.44 -2.11 26.21
N PHE A 80 -7.83 -3.27 26.01
CA PHE A 80 -8.51 -4.47 25.53
C PHE A 80 -9.56 -5.03 26.49
N HIS A 81 -9.22 -5.16 27.77
CA HIS A 81 -10.12 -5.74 28.78
C HIS A 81 -11.37 -4.88 28.98
N GLU A 82 -11.20 -3.57 29.00
CA GLU A 82 -12.29 -2.62 29.20
C GLU A 82 -13.24 -2.56 28.02
N ALA A 83 -12.72 -2.76 26.80
CA ALA A 83 -13.56 -2.91 25.63
C ALA A 83 -14.42 -4.17 25.72
N LEU A 84 -13.84 -5.32 26.15
CA LEU A 84 -14.63 -6.54 26.32
C LEU A 84 -15.70 -6.44 27.40
N GLU A 85 -15.38 -5.81 28.53
CA GLU A 85 -16.37 -5.52 29.57
C GLU A 85 -17.47 -4.59 29.05
N TYR A 86 -17.10 -3.56 28.28
CA TYR A 86 -18.05 -2.66 27.63
C TYR A 86 -18.98 -3.40 26.66
N PHE A 87 -18.43 -4.26 25.78
CA PHE A 87 -19.22 -5.04 24.83
C PHE A 87 -20.08 -6.12 25.53
N SER A 88 -19.59 -6.71 26.63
CA SER A 88 -20.38 -7.63 27.46
C SER A 88 -21.53 -6.90 28.15
N PHE A 89 -21.29 -5.72 28.70
CA PHE A 89 -22.33 -4.93 29.36
C PHE A 89 -23.40 -4.45 28.38
N MET A 90 -22.99 -3.97 27.19
CA MET A 90 -23.95 -3.56 26.16
C MET A 90 -24.84 -4.73 25.71
N LYS A 91 -24.34 -5.98 25.80
CA LYS A 91 -25.13 -7.20 25.58
C LYS A 91 -26.20 -7.39 26.61
N ASP A 92 -25.83 -7.26 27.87
CA ASP A 92 -26.75 -7.48 28.99
C ASP A 92 -27.83 -6.39 29.03
N GLU A 93 -27.53 -5.18 28.55
CA GLU A 93 -28.48 -4.06 28.40
C GLU A 93 -29.35 -4.13 27.11
N GLY A 94 -29.14 -5.13 26.25
CA GLY A 94 -30.01 -5.39 25.10
C GLY A 94 -30.02 -4.32 24.00
N PHE A 95 -28.89 -3.68 23.68
CA PHE A 95 -28.85 -2.67 22.61
C PHE A 95 -29.06 -3.25 21.20
N LYS A 96 -30.18 -2.89 20.54
CA LYS A 96 -30.60 -3.40 19.23
C LYS A 96 -30.58 -2.30 18.16
N PRO A 97 -29.43 -1.97 17.54
CA PRO A 97 -29.39 -0.91 16.55
C PRO A 97 -30.16 -1.24 15.26
N ASP A 98 -30.49 -2.52 15.05
CA ASP A 98 -31.13 -3.03 13.82
C ASP A 98 -32.49 -3.72 14.10
N GLY A 99 -32.94 -3.73 15.35
CA GLY A 99 -34.18 -4.43 15.77
C GLY A 99 -34.10 -5.96 15.86
N ASN A 100 -32.94 -6.59 15.61
CA ASN A 100 -32.73 -8.03 15.79
C ASN A 100 -32.38 -8.41 17.24
N ASP A 101 -32.85 -9.58 17.69
CA ASP A 101 -32.82 -10.02 19.10
C ASP A 101 -31.45 -10.44 19.66
N ASP A 102 -30.38 -10.44 18.86
CA ASP A 102 -29.12 -11.06 19.25
C ASP A 102 -27.93 -10.06 19.19
N PHE A 103 -27.57 -9.53 20.35
CA PHE A 103 -26.67 -8.38 20.54
C PHE A 103 -25.22 -8.59 20.06
N ILE A 104 -24.61 -9.73 20.39
CA ILE A 104 -23.22 -10.07 19.97
C ILE A 104 -23.13 -10.29 18.46
N TRP A 105 -24.26 -10.55 17.81
CA TRP A 105 -24.35 -10.95 16.40
C TRP A 105 -24.84 -9.82 15.51
N ASN A 106 -24.96 -8.62 16.06
CA ASN A 106 -25.11 -7.43 15.25
C ASN A 106 -23.83 -7.21 14.42
N SER A 107 -23.99 -7.16 13.09
CA SER A 107 -22.87 -7.02 12.15
C SER A 107 -21.97 -5.81 12.46
N PHE A 108 -22.53 -4.75 13.08
CA PHE A 108 -21.81 -3.56 13.48
C PHE A 108 -20.90 -3.81 14.69
N VAL A 109 -21.37 -4.54 15.69
CA VAL A 109 -20.60 -4.89 16.89
C VAL A 109 -19.50 -5.91 16.54
N ALA A 110 -19.82 -6.90 15.70
CA ALA A 110 -18.83 -7.85 15.20
C ALA A 110 -17.75 -7.16 14.36
N SER A 111 -18.13 -6.26 13.45
CA SER A 111 -17.17 -5.43 12.69
C SER A 111 -16.29 -4.58 13.60
N ALA A 112 -16.88 -4.03 14.65
CA ALA A 112 -16.20 -3.16 15.60
C ALA A 112 -15.16 -3.91 16.45
N LEU A 113 -15.57 -5.06 16.98
CA LEU A 113 -14.70 -5.98 17.71
C LEU A 113 -13.55 -6.44 16.84
N VAL A 114 -13.85 -6.86 15.61
CA VAL A 114 -12.82 -7.25 14.63
C VAL A 114 -11.83 -6.11 14.39
N ASP A 115 -12.29 -4.88 14.15
CA ASP A 115 -11.42 -3.71 13.94
C ASP A 115 -10.52 -3.43 15.16
N MET A 116 -11.09 -3.49 16.36
CA MET A 116 -10.36 -3.33 17.61
C MET A 116 -9.30 -4.42 17.81
N TYR A 117 -9.68 -5.70 17.73
CA TYR A 117 -8.77 -6.84 17.84
C TYR A 117 -7.63 -6.74 16.84
N CYS A 118 -7.93 -6.29 15.62
CA CYS A 118 -6.96 -6.06 14.58
C CYS A 118 -5.97 -4.93 14.91
N ASN A 119 -6.47 -3.78 15.38
CA ASN A 119 -5.63 -2.62 15.72
C ASN A 119 -4.74 -2.90 16.94
N CYS A 120 -5.21 -3.70 17.89
CA CYS A 120 -4.43 -4.18 19.04
C CYS A 120 -3.51 -5.38 18.72
N LYS A 121 -3.34 -5.75 17.44
CA LYS A 121 -2.52 -6.89 16.98
C LYS A 121 -2.95 -8.26 17.54
N GLN A 122 -4.18 -8.39 18.08
CA GLN A 122 -4.76 -9.62 18.63
C GLN A 122 -5.61 -10.36 17.58
N VAL A 123 -4.97 -10.75 16.49
CA VAL A 123 -5.67 -11.21 15.28
C VAL A 123 -6.33 -12.59 15.43
N THR A 124 -5.77 -13.52 16.22
CA THR A 124 -6.40 -14.83 16.50
C THR A 124 -7.76 -14.69 17.18
N SER A 125 -7.90 -13.70 18.04
CA SER A 125 -9.17 -13.40 18.71
C SER A 125 -10.14 -12.71 17.74
N GLY A 126 -9.65 -11.80 16.90
CA GLY A 126 -10.44 -11.24 15.79
C GLY A 126 -10.95 -12.33 14.83
N HIS A 127 -10.11 -13.33 14.54
CA HIS A 127 -10.44 -14.53 13.77
C HIS A 127 -11.60 -15.31 14.38
N ARG A 128 -11.50 -15.61 15.68
CA ARG A 128 -12.57 -16.32 16.39
C ARG A 128 -13.88 -15.55 16.35
N VAL A 129 -13.85 -14.23 16.58
CA VAL A 129 -15.06 -13.39 16.48
C VAL A 129 -15.64 -13.46 15.08
N PHE A 130 -14.81 -13.36 14.04
CA PHE A 130 -15.24 -13.43 12.65
C PHE A 130 -15.82 -14.79 12.27
N ASP A 131 -15.10 -15.89 12.53
CA ASP A 131 -15.55 -17.24 12.19
C ASP A 131 -16.83 -17.59 12.92
N THR A 132 -16.95 -17.22 14.20
CA THR A 132 -18.18 -17.43 14.97
C THR A 132 -19.34 -16.59 14.42
N THR A 133 -19.06 -15.37 13.92
CA THR A 133 -20.05 -14.51 13.23
C THR A 133 -20.48 -15.11 11.89
N LEU A 134 -19.57 -15.80 11.20
CA LEU A 134 -19.81 -16.35 9.86
C LEU A 134 -20.55 -17.70 9.90
N ASP A 135 -20.25 -18.56 10.88
CA ASP A 135 -20.77 -19.93 10.95
C ASP A 135 -22.22 -20.02 11.49
N ARG A 136 -22.73 -18.99 12.18
CA ARG A 136 -24.10 -18.96 12.71
C ARG A 136 -25.04 -18.23 11.74
N LYS A 137 -25.68 -19.02 10.85
CA LYS A 137 -26.69 -18.64 9.83
C LYS A 137 -27.20 -17.19 9.91
N LEU A 138 -26.60 -16.37 9.08
CA LEU A 138 -26.94 -14.99 8.80
C LEU A 138 -28.38 -14.91 8.26
N GLY A 139 -29.24 -14.13 8.91
CA GLY A 139 -30.58 -13.81 8.42
C GLY A 139 -30.56 -13.02 7.10
N PRO A 140 -31.67 -12.98 6.35
CA PRO A 140 -31.77 -12.22 5.10
C PRO A 140 -31.59 -10.71 5.36
N GLY A 141 -30.55 -10.10 4.81
CA GLY A 141 -30.32 -8.64 4.84
C GLY A 141 -29.04 -8.15 5.52
N MET A 142 -28.14 -9.04 5.95
CA MET A 142 -26.96 -8.67 6.78
C MET A 142 -25.69 -8.34 5.94
N PRO A 143 -25.11 -7.13 6.05
CA PRO A 143 -23.90 -6.70 5.33
C PRO A 143 -22.58 -7.43 5.68
N CYS A 144 -22.40 -8.69 5.30
CA CYS A 144 -21.10 -9.39 5.45
C CYS A 144 -19.93 -8.63 4.77
N TRP A 145 -20.25 -7.78 3.80
CA TRP A 145 -19.30 -6.92 3.11
C TRP A 145 -18.67 -5.82 3.98
N LEU A 146 -19.13 -5.53 5.20
CA LEU A 146 -18.49 -4.55 6.10
C LEU A 146 -17.28 -5.12 6.86
N VAL A 147 -17.37 -6.37 7.31
CA VAL A 147 -16.35 -7.00 8.17
C VAL A 147 -15.16 -7.54 7.35
N ILE A 148 -15.45 -8.03 6.15
CA ILE A 148 -14.51 -8.78 5.29
C ILE A 148 -13.38 -7.90 4.73
N PRO A 149 -13.65 -6.71 4.17
CA PRO A 149 -12.64 -5.73 3.79
C PRO A 149 -11.61 -5.47 4.90
N LYS A 150 -12.11 -5.33 6.14
CA LYS A 150 -11.28 -4.97 7.28
C LYS A 150 -10.40 -6.12 7.74
N MET A 151 -10.94 -7.33 7.80
CA MET A 151 -10.14 -8.54 8.05
C MET A 151 -9.09 -8.77 6.97
N ALA A 152 -9.47 -8.70 5.69
CA ALA A 152 -8.52 -8.90 4.59
C ALA A 152 -7.37 -7.89 4.64
N SER A 153 -7.67 -6.60 4.89
CA SER A 153 -6.65 -5.57 5.05
C SER A 153 -5.70 -5.83 6.22
N VAL A 154 -6.17 -6.46 7.30
CA VAL A 154 -5.35 -6.72 8.50
C VAL A 154 -4.56 -8.01 8.34
N HIS A 155 -5.16 -9.08 7.82
CA HIS A 155 -4.47 -10.34 7.53
C HIS A 155 -3.31 -10.15 6.57
N SER A 156 -3.52 -9.33 5.54
CA SER A 156 -2.45 -8.92 4.63
C SER A 156 -1.30 -8.22 5.35
N LYS A 157 -1.59 -7.32 6.29
CA LYS A 157 -0.58 -6.51 6.98
C LYS A 157 0.12 -7.24 8.12
N ALA A 158 -0.57 -8.14 8.81
CA ALA A 158 -0.12 -8.72 10.07
C ALA A 158 0.47 -10.14 9.94
N PHE A 159 -0.03 -10.99 9.04
CA PHE A 159 0.31 -12.43 9.07
C PHE A 159 0.71 -13.06 7.74
N GLY A 160 0.53 -12.38 6.61
CA GLY A 160 1.01 -12.96 5.37
C GLY A 160 0.09 -14.04 4.77
N ASP A 161 -1.08 -14.31 5.37
CA ASP A 161 -1.87 -15.51 5.08
C ASP A 161 -2.83 -15.31 3.90
N LYS A 162 -2.41 -15.82 2.73
CA LYS A 162 -3.16 -15.79 1.48
C LYS A 162 -4.37 -16.72 1.49
N GLU A 163 -4.30 -17.82 2.22
CA GLU A 163 -5.30 -18.89 2.19
C GLU A 163 -6.54 -18.53 2.99
N VAL A 164 -6.35 -17.85 4.12
CA VAL A 164 -7.46 -17.33 4.93
C VAL A 164 -8.24 -16.27 4.13
N MET A 165 -7.55 -15.31 3.49
CA MET A 165 -8.19 -14.31 2.63
C MET A 165 -8.98 -14.96 1.50
N HIS A 166 -8.41 -15.99 0.86
CA HIS A 166 -9.05 -16.68 -0.24
C HIS A 166 -10.25 -17.53 0.20
N ARG A 167 -10.15 -18.20 1.35
CA ARG A 167 -11.25 -18.94 1.96
C ARG A 167 -12.44 -18.01 2.26
N TYR A 168 -12.20 -16.78 2.69
CA TYR A 168 -13.28 -15.80 2.90
C TYR A 168 -14.01 -15.45 1.61
N VAL A 169 -13.29 -15.27 0.50
CA VAL A 169 -13.91 -15.01 -0.81
C VAL A 169 -14.72 -16.21 -1.30
N LEU A 170 -14.20 -17.43 -1.13
CA LEU A 170 -14.91 -18.65 -1.49
C LEU A 170 -16.17 -18.85 -0.64
N LYS A 171 -16.10 -18.62 0.69
CA LYS A 171 -17.27 -18.70 1.57
C LYS A 171 -18.34 -17.66 1.20
N LEU A 172 -17.96 -16.46 0.75
CA LEU A 172 -18.89 -15.48 0.18
C LEU A 172 -19.55 -15.96 -1.12
N GLY A 173 -18.77 -16.60 -2.02
CA GLY A 173 -19.30 -17.18 -3.25
C GLY A 173 -20.31 -18.33 -3.04
N LEU A 174 -20.30 -18.93 -1.85
CA LEU A 174 -21.25 -19.98 -1.41
C LEU A 174 -22.48 -19.41 -0.68
N GLY A 175 -22.47 -18.13 -0.32
CA GLY A 175 -23.61 -17.42 0.29
C GLY A 175 -24.57 -16.81 -0.75
N ARG A 176 -25.69 -16.22 -0.29
CA ARG A 176 -26.61 -15.46 -1.16
C ARG A 176 -26.02 -14.12 -1.63
N ASP A 177 -25.09 -13.52 -0.89
CA ASP A 177 -24.43 -12.26 -1.22
C ASP A 177 -23.11 -12.50 -1.97
N ARG A 178 -23.13 -12.26 -3.28
CA ARG A 178 -21.96 -12.40 -4.14
C ARG A 178 -20.94 -11.28 -3.86
N PRO A 179 -19.62 -11.58 -3.88
CA PRO A 179 -18.59 -10.53 -3.86
C PRO A 179 -18.86 -9.43 -4.89
N ASN A 180 -18.84 -8.17 -4.43
CA ASN A 180 -19.06 -6.97 -5.25
C ASN A 180 -17.77 -6.15 -5.41
N SER A 181 -17.82 -5.02 -6.11
CA SER A 181 -16.65 -4.15 -6.34
C SER A 181 -15.91 -3.76 -5.05
N VAL A 182 -16.64 -3.44 -3.98
CA VAL A 182 -16.07 -3.07 -2.67
C VAL A 182 -15.32 -4.25 -2.05
N THR A 183 -15.85 -5.46 -2.21
CA THR A 183 -15.19 -6.68 -1.75
C THR A 183 -13.86 -6.88 -2.49
N LEU A 184 -13.89 -6.80 -3.83
CA LEU A 184 -12.72 -7.03 -4.65
C LEU A 184 -11.62 -5.99 -4.43
N MET A 185 -11.97 -4.69 -4.37
CA MET A 185 -10.99 -3.63 -4.17
C MET A 185 -10.26 -3.74 -2.83
N THR A 186 -10.85 -4.41 -1.83
CA THR A 186 -10.22 -4.51 -0.52
C THR A 186 -9.32 -5.74 -0.37
N ILE A 187 -9.69 -6.87 -0.99
CA ILE A 187 -8.87 -8.09 -0.93
C ILE A 187 -7.65 -8.04 -1.85
N LEU A 188 -7.76 -7.35 -2.99
CA LEU A 188 -6.70 -7.28 -4.00
C LEU A 188 -5.39 -6.66 -3.49
N PRO A 189 -5.40 -5.54 -2.72
CA PRO A 189 -4.21 -5.05 -2.03
C PRO A 189 -3.55 -6.09 -1.13
N GLY A 190 -4.36 -6.97 -0.53
CA GLY A 190 -3.87 -8.08 0.26
C GLY A 190 -3.04 -9.05 -0.56
N TYR A 191 -3.59 -9.51 -1.68
CA TYR A 191 -2.84 -10.36 -2.61
C TYR A 191 -1.62 -9.65 -3.20
N ALA A 192 -1.68 -8.34 -3.41
CA ALA A 192 -0.57 -7.51 -3.87
C ALA A 192 0.60 -7.48 -2.88
N ALA A 193 0.31 -7.28 -1.59
CA ALA A 193 1.30 -7.25 -0.51
C ALA A 193 1.98 -8.61 -0.35
N LEU A 194 1.23 -9.69 -0.52
CA LEU A 194 1.73 -11.05 -0.35
C LEU A 194 2.39 -11.62 -1.61
N ALA A 195 2.35 -10.92 -2.74
CA ALA A 195 2.71 -11.47 -4.05
C ALA A 195 1.95 -12.78 -4.34
N ALA A 196 0.63 -12.77 -4.14
CA ALA A 196 -0.27 -13.92 -4.29
C ALA A 196 -0.89 -14.00 -5.69
N LEU A 197 -0.07 -14.09 -6.73
CA LEU A 197 -0.53 -13.96 -8.12
C LEU A 197 -1.64 -14.95 -8.51
N THR A 198 -1.52 -16.23 -8.14
CA THR A 198 -2.52 -17.26 -8.47
C THR A 198 -3.90 -16.89 -7.91
N LYS A 199 -3.95 -16.49 -6.63
CA LYS A 199 -5.18 -16.03 -5.99
C LYS A 199 -5.70 -14.74 -6.63
N GLY A 200 -4.81 -13.80 -6.96
CA GLY A 200 -5.15 -12.60 -7.70
C GLY A 200 -5.78 -12.87 -9.08
N LYS A 201 -5.29 -13.89 -9.82
CA LYS A 201 -5.86 -14.32 -11.10
C LYS A 201 -7.24 -14.94 -10.94
N GLU A 202 -7.46 -15.74 -9.90
CA GLU A 202 -8.79 -16.30 -9.58
C GLU A 202 -9.80 -15.18 -9.30
N ILE A 203 -9.39 -14.14 -8.55
CA ILE A 203 -10.22 -12.95 -8.33
C ILE A 203 -10.46 -12.16 -9.62
N HIS A 204 -9.46 -12.00 -10.47
CA HIS A 204 -9.62 -11.32 -11.76
C HIS A 204 -10.61 -12.07 -12.66
N ALA A 205 -10.52 -13.40 -12.74
CA ALA A 205 -11.47 -14.23 -13.47
C ALA A 205 -12.90 -14.10 -12.89
N TYR A 206 -13.01 -14.03 -11.56
CA TYR A 206 -14.29 -13.75 -10.90
C TYR A 206 -14.84 -12.37 -11.28
N ALA A 207 -14.00 -11.33 -11.30
CA ALA A 207 -14.40 -9.97 -11.68
C ALA A 207 -14.99 -9.96 -13.09
N ILE A 208 -14.28 -10.55 -14.06
CA ILE A 208 -14.72 -10.70 -15.46
C ILE A 208 -16.06 -11.44 -15.56
N LYS A 209 -16.19 -12.57 -14.85
CA LYS A 209 -17.42 -13.39 -14.88
C LYS A 209 -18.65 -12.65 -14.35
N ASN A 210 -18.45 -11.65 -13.48
CA ASN A 210 -19.52 -10.88 -12.85
C ASN A 210 -19.58 -9.42 -13.33
N ALA A 211 -18.91 -9.07 -14.44
CA ALA A 211 -18.87 -7.73 -15.02
C ALA A 211 -18.35 -6.62 -14.08
N LEU A 212 -17.56 -6.99 -13.06
CA LEU A 212 -17.01 -6.08 -12.05
C LEU A 212 -15.68 -5.43 -12.50
N GLU A 213 -15.07 -5.90 -13.57
CA GLU A 213 -13.83 -5.38 -14.15
C GLU A 213 -14.01 -4.01 -14.84
N SER A 214 -15.25 -3.64 -15.15
CA SER A 214 -15.60 -2.32 -15.69
C SER A 214 -15.52 -1.20 -14.65
N ASP A 215 -15.55 -1.56 -13.36
CA ASP A 215 -15.42 -0.64 -12.23
C ASP A 215 -13.97 -0.11 -12.14
N VAL A 216 -13.81 1.21 -12.18
CA VAL A 216 -12.50 1.87 -12.18
C VAL A 216 -11.68 1.55 -10.91
N ALA A 217 -12.33 1.37 -9.77
CA ALA A 217 -11.66 1.06 -8.51
C ALA A 217 -11.19 -0.40 -8.48
N VAL A 218 -12.02 -1.33 -8.97
CA VAL A 218 -11.60 -2.74 -9.14
C VAL A 218 -10.46 -2.85 -10.14
N GLY A 219 -10.56 -2.18 -11.30
CA GLY A 219 -9.51 -2.15 -12.30
C GLY A 219 -8.19 -1.57 -11.74
N SER A 220 -8.25 -0.47 -10.99
CA SER A 220 -7.08 0.12 -10.34
C SER A 220 -6.43 -0.83 -9.34
N ALA A 221 -7.23 -1.54 -8.52
CA ALA A 221 -6.74 -2.53 -7.57
C ALA A 221 -6.13 -3.77 -8.26
N LEU A 222 -6.70 -4.19 -9.40
CA LEU A 222 -6.14 -5.26 -10.22
C LEU A 222 -4.78 -4.88 -10.82
N VAL A 223 -4.65 -3.65 -11.35
CA VAL A 223 -3.38 -3.13 -11.86
C VAL A 223 -2.31 -3.14 -10.75
N ASP A 224 -2.62 -2.61 -9.56
CA ASP A 224 -1.70 -2.61 -8.41
C ASP A 224 -1.32 -4.03 -7.98
N MET A 225 -2.30 -4.93 -7.92
CA MET A 225 -2.10 -6.33 -7.54
C MET A 225 -1.17 -7.05 -8.53
N TYR A 226 -1.44 -6.96 -9.84
CA TYR A 226 -0.59 -7.58 -10.85
C TYR A 226 0.82 -7.01 -10.83
N ALA A 227 0.95 -5.68 -10.75
CA ALA A 227 2.26 -5.02 -10.69
C ALA A 227 3.06 -5.43 -9.46
N LYS A 228 2.48 -5.39 -8.26
CA LYS A 228 3.17 -5.84 -7.04
C LYS A 228 3.41 -7.34 -7.03
N CYS A 229 2.59 -8.14 -7.71
CA CYS A 229 2.88 -9.55 -7.97
C CYS A 229 3.89 -9.77 -9.12
N GLY A 230 4.50 -8.71 -9.67
CA GLY A 230 5.55 -8.74 -10.69
C GLY A 230 5.04 -8.86 -12.11
N CYS A 231 3.77 -9.17 -12.31
CA CYS A 231 3.17 -9.40 -13.60
C CYS A 231 2.77 -8.07 -14.27
N LEU A 232 3.77 -7.23 -14.55
CA LEU A 232 3.59 -5.91 -15.13
C LEU A 232 2.89 -5.96 -16.50
N ASP A 233 3.11 -7.02 -17.28
CA ASP A 233 2.40 -7.23 -18.55
C ASP A 233 0.89 -7.37 -18.37
N MET A 234 0.45 -8.13 -17.36
CA MET A 234 -0.97 -8.23 -17.04
C MET A 234 -1.51 -6.93 -16.47
N ALA A 235 -0.73 -6.24 -15.62
CA ALA A 235 -1.09 -4.92 -15.12
C ALA A 235 -1.33 -3.94 -16.30
N ARG A 236 -0.45 -3.95 -17.31
CA ARG A 236 -0.58 -3.15 -18.53
C ARG A 236 -1.78 -3.55 -19.38
N ARG A 237 -2.07 -4.86 -19.50
CA ARG A 237 -3.25 -5.35 -20.23
C ARG A 237 -4.54 -4.89 -19.57
N VAL A 238 -4.70 -5.11 -18.26
CA VAL A 238 -5.84 -4.62 -17.48
C VAL A 238 -5.96 -3.11 -17.63
N PHE A 239 -4.84 -2.40 -17.43
CA PHE A 239 -4.81 -0.96 -17.61
C PHE A 239 -5.29 -0.54 -19.00
N LYS A 240 -4.93 -1.23 -20.09
CA LYS A 240 -5.36 -0.91 -21.47
C LYS A 240 -6.82 -1.29 -21.76
N THR A 241 -7.37 -2.30 -21.11
CA THR A 241 -8.77 -2.71 -21.31
C THR A 241 -9.77 -1.90 -20.49
N MET A 242 -9.32 -1.17 -19.46
CA MET A 242 -10.22 -0.33 -18.67
C MET A 242 -10.95 0.73 -19.53
N PRO A 243 -12.27 0.87 -19.40
CA PRO A 243 -13.03 1.86 -20.16
C PRO A 243 -12.74 3.29 -19.68
N THR A 244 -12.61 3.47 -18.37
CA THR A 244 -12.33 4.75 -17.72
C THR A 244 -11.07 4.62 -16.84
N ARG A 245 -10.27 5.68 -16.78
CA ARG A 245 -9.05 5.75 -15.95
C ARG A 245 -9.01 7.09 -15.26
N ASN A 246 -8.96 7.07 -13.94
CA ASN A 246 -8.82 8.28 -13.14
C ASN A 246 -7.34 8.48 -12.74
N ALA A 247 -7.05 9.58 -12.04
CA ALA A 247 -5.70 9.87 -11.58
C ALA A 247 -5.10 8.72 -10.73
N ILE A 248 -5.92 8.02 -9.93
CA ILE A 248 -5.47 6.89 -9.12
C ILE A 248 -4.94 5.76 -10.01
N THR A 249 -5.68 5.37 -11.05
CA THR A 249 -5.26 4.30 -11.98
C THR A 249 -3.94 4.64 -12.67
N TRP A 250 -3.79 5.90 -13.11
CA TRP A 250 -2.55 6.39 -13.72
C TRP A 250 -1.38 6.40 -12.73
N ASN A 251 -1.59 6.87 -11.52
CA ASN A 251 -0.55 6.91 -10.48
C ASN A 251 -0.06 5.49 -10.15
N VAL A 252 -0.98 4.53 -10.03
CA VAL A 252 -0.63 3.12 -9.79
C VAL A 252 0.25 2.58 -10.91
N ILE A 253 -0.12 2.75 -12.19
CA ILE A 253 0.70 2.22 -13.29
C ILE A 253 2.06 2.94 -13.38
N ILE A 254 2.11 4.26 -13.22
CA ILE A 254 3.37 5.04 -13.25
C ILE A 254 4.32 4.56 -12.13
N SER A 255 3.84 4.46 -10.89
CA SER A 255 4.63 3.93 -9.78
C SER A 255 5.05 2.48 -10.02
N SER A 256 4.19 1.69 -10.66
CA SER A 256 4.49 0.29 -10.99
C SER A 256 5.68 0.19 -11.95
N TYR A 257 5.75 1.01 -12.99
CA TYR A 257 6.92 1.03 -13.88
C TYR A 257 8.19 1.50 -13.14
N GLY A 258 8.06 2.47 -12.23
CA GLY A 258 9.16 2.94 -11.38
C GLY A 258 9.78 1.82 -10.52
N ILE A 259 8.97 1.02 -9.83
CA ILE A 259 9.47 -0.08 -8.97
C ILE A 259 10.07 -1.27 -9.75
N HIS A 260 9.72 -1.42 -11.04
CA HIS A 260 10.29 -2.45 -11.92
C HIS A 260 11.53 -1.97 -12.67
N GLY A 261 12.00 -0.75 -12.41
CA GLY A 261 13.20 -0.21 -13.03
C GLY A 261 12.98 0.29 -14.46
N GLU A 262 11.74 0.59 -14.86
CA GLU A 262 11.40 1.09 -16.19
C GLU A 262 11.06 2.60 -16.13
N GLY A 263 12.03 3.42 -15.68
CA GLY A 263 11.83 4.86 -15.45
C GLY A 263 11.39 5.65 -16.69
N ASN A 264 11.95 5.33 -17.86
CA ASN A 264 11.58 5.96 -19.13
C ASN A 264 10.10 5.74 -19.49
N GLU A 265 9.61 4.51 -19.31
CA GLU A 265 8.21 4.17 -19.55
C GLU A 265 7.29 4.84 -18.52
N ALA A 266 7.74 4.98 -17.26
CA ALA A 266 7.01 5.74 -16.24
C ALA A 266 6.81 7.22 -16.66
N LEU A 267 7.85 7.87 -17.19
CA LEU A 267 7.75 9.23 -17.74
C LEU A 267 6.87 9.30 -18.99
N ALA A 268 6.98 8.32 -19.90
CA ALA A 268 6.11 8.25 -21.08
C ALA A 268 4.63 8.11 -20.71
N LEU A 269 4.33 7.29 -19.68
CA LEU A 269 2.97 7.15 -19.13
C LEU A 269 2.50 8.44 -18.47
N PHE A 270 3.36 9.16 -17.74
CA PHE A 270 3.04 10.46 -17.19
C PHE A 270 2.66 11.47 -18.28
N HIS A 271 3.47 11.60 -19.33
CA HIS A 271 3.13 12.49 -20.45
C HIS A 271 1.82 12.08 -21.15
N ASN A 272 1.57 10.77 -21.29
CA ASN A 272 0.31 10.26 -21.83
C ASN A 272 -0.89 10.60 -20.94
N MET A 273 -0.70 10.54 -19.61
CA MET A 273 -1.69 10.93 -18.61
C MET A 273 -2.03 12.40 -18.72
N VAL A 274 -1.02 13.29 -18.78
CA VAL A 274 -1.22 14.76 -18.81
C VAL A 274 -2.14 15.18 -19.95
N ALA A 275 -2.10 14.48 -21.09
CA ALA A 275 -2.98 14.72 -22.23
C ALA A 275 -4.46 14.32 -21.99
N LYS A 276 -4.78 13.60 -20.92
CA LYS A 276 -6.12 13.03 -20.65
C LYS A 276 -6.68 13.38 -19.27
N VAL A 277 -5.82 13.48 -18.26
CA VAL A 277 -6.17 13.65 -16.85
C VAL A 277 -5.18 14.61 -16.22
N LYS A 278 -5.68 15.60 -15.49
CA LYS A 278 -4.82 16.56 -14.78
C LYS A 278 -4.02 15.84 -13.69
N PRO A 279 -2.68 15.99 -13.64
CA PRO A 279 -1.87 15.49 -12.54
C PRO A 279 -2.29 16.08 -11.20
N ASN A 280 -2.16 15.30 -10.13
CA ASN A 280 -2.28 15.77 -8.76
C ASN A 280 -0.98 15.55 -7.98
N GLU A 281 -0.96 15.95 -6.70
CA GLU A 281 0.21 15.80 -5.82
C GLU A 281 0.76 14.35 -5.83
N VAL A 282 -0.14 13.37 -5.73
CA VAL A 282 0.22 11.95 -5.72
C VAL A 282 0.83 11.51 -7.06
N THR A 283 0.40 12.09 -8.19
CA THR A 283 0.98 11.82 -9.52
C THR A 283 2.45 12.23 -9.57
N LEU A 284 2.78 13.42 -9.08
CA LEU A 284 4.17 13.90 -9.11
C LEU A 284 5.06 13.12 -8.16
N ILE A 285 4.56 12.74 -6.98
CA ILE A 285 5.26 11.82 -6.07
C ILE A 285 5.58 10.50 -6.79
N ALA A 286 4.61 9.91 -7.51
CA ALA A 286 4.81 8.67 -8.25
C ALA A 286 5.93 8.78 -9.31
N VAL A 287 5.98 9.91 -10.02
CA VAL A 287 7.03 10.17 -11.02
C VAL A 287 8.38 10.43 -10.36
N PHE A 288 8.45 11.23 -9.29
CA PHE A 288 9.71 11.50 -8.58
C PHE A 288 10.31 10.24 -7.96
N VAL A 289 9.48 9.34 -7.44
CA VAL A 289 9.94 8.02 -6.96
C VAL A 289 10.53 7.21 -8.12
N ALA A 290 9.88 7.18 -9.29
CA ALA A 290 10.42 6.51 -10.47
C ALA A 290 11.77 7.13 -10.90
N CYS A 291 11.88 8.46 -10.95
CA CYS A 291 13.12 9.17 -11.24
C CYS A 291 14.21 8.85 -10.21
N SER A 292 13.88 8.79 -8.91
CA SER A 292 14.80 8.47 -7.82
C SER A 292 15.40 7.07 -7.96
N HIS A 293 14.56 6.08 -8.27
CA HIS A 293 15.00 4.69 -8.44
C HIS A 293 15.87 4.48 -9.67
N PHE A 294 15.60 5.21 -10.76
CA PHE A 294 16.33 5.08 -12.02
C PHE A 294 17.51 6.06 -12.17
N GLY A 295 17.66 7.03 -11.26
CA GLY A 295 18.72 8.04 -11.34
C GLY A 295 18.46 9.15 -12.36
N MET A 296 17.20 9.41 -12.72
CA MET A 296 16.81 10.50 -13.64
C MET A 296 16.79 11.85 -12.92
N VAL A 297 17.97 12.30 -12.50
CA VAL A 297 18.10 13.50 -11.64
C VAL A 297 17.60 14.74 -12.35
N ASP A 298 18.01 14.93 -13.60
CA ASP A 298 17.70 16.14 -14.34
C ASP A 298 16.20 16.24 -14.65
N ASP A 299 15.57 15.12 -15.06
CA ASP A 299 14.11 15.06 -15.29
C ASP A 299 13.32 15.32 -14.00
N GLY A 300 13.73 14.70 -12.89
CA GLY A 300 13.08 14.88 -11.59
C GLY A 300 13.21 16.31 -11.06
N GLN A 301 14.40 16.93 -11.18
CA GLN A 301 14.60 18.34 -10.83
C GLN A 301 13.79 19.26 -11.75
N HIS A 302 13.79 19.03 -13.05
CA HIS A 302 13.06 19.84 -14.02
C HIS A 302 11.55 19.83 -13.73
N LEU A 303 10.98 18.64 -13.51
CA LEU A 303 9.57 18.47 -13.14
C LEU A 303 9.23 19.17 -11.82
N PHE A 304 10.10 19.12 -10.82
CA PHE A 304 9.88 19.79 -9.54
C PHE A 304 9.83 21.31 -9.67
N HIS A 305 10.73 21.92 -10.44
CA HIS A 305 10.71 23.38 -10.62
C HIS A 305 9.52 23.85 -11.45
N ARG A 306 9.00 22.99 -12.33
CA ARG A 306 7.89 23.31 -13.22
C ARG A 306 6.52 22.92 -12.67
N MET A 307 6.43 22.16 -11.58
CA MET A 307 5.13 21.66 -11.10
C MET A 307 4.10 22.74 -10.78
N LYS A 308 4.57 23.89 -10.26
CA LYS A 308 3.71 25.04 -9.98
C LYS A 308 3.26 25.74 -11.26
N VAL A 309 4.18 25.92 -12.21
CA VAL A 309 3.91 26.65 -13.46
C VAL A 309 3.07 25.82 -14.42
N ASP A 310 3.44 24.57 -14.64
CA ASP A 310 2.81 23.70 -15.64
C ASP A 310 1.51 23.06 -15.13
N TYR A 311 1.39 22.81 -13.83
CA TYR A 311 0.26 22.05 -13.26
C TYR A 311 -0.51 22.79 -12.15
N GLY A 312 -0.01 23.93 -11.66
CA GLY A 312 -0.62 24.67 -10.56
C GLY A 312 -0.53 23.94 -9.22
N LEU A 313 0.46 23.06 -9.04
CA LEU A 313 0.66 22.28 -7.82
C LEU A 313 1.76 22.92 -6.96
N GLU A 314 1.43 23.25 -5.71
CA GLU A 314 2.43 23.75 -4.76
C GLU A 314 3.24 22.57 -4.17
N PRO A 315 4.57 22.69 -4.08
CA PRO A 315 5.39 21.67 -3.42
C PRO A 315 5.01 21.51 -1.94
N ASN A 316 4.81 20.27 -1.52
CA ASN A 316 4.57 19.87 -0.12
C ASN A 316 5.76 19.06 0.42
N VAL A 317 5.71 18.66 1.70
CA VAL A 317 6.80 17.90 2.36
C VAL A 317 7.20 16.65 1.59
N ASP A 318 6.22 15.91 1.03
CA ASP A 318 6.48 14.66 0.31
C ASP A 318 7.18 14.90 -1.03
N HIS A 319 6.82 15.96 -1.77
CA HIS A 319 7.52 16.32 -3.00
C HIS A 319 8.98 16.68 -2.72
N TYR A 320 9.22 17.50 -1.70
CA TYR A 320 10.58 17.82 -1.27
C TYR A 320 11.34 16.57 -0.83
N ALA A 321 10.71 15.68 -0.05
CA ALA A 321 11.32 14.44 0.39
C ALA A 321 11.75 13.55 -0.79
N CYS A 322 10.92 13.46 -1.83
CA CYS A 322 11.23 12.67 -3.03
C CYS A 322 12.43 13.25 -3.81
N VAL A 323 12.48 14.57 -4.02
CA VAL A 323 13.59 15.21 -4.74
C VAL A 323 14.88 15.18 -3.93
N VAL A 324 14.76 15.35 -2.61
CA VAL A 324 15.89 15.17 -1.69
C VAL A 324 16.38 13.73 -1.74
N ASP A 325 15.50 12.71 -1.75
CA ASP A 325 15.88 11.30 -1.90
C ASP A 325 16.62 11.06 -3.23
N LEU A 326 16.08 11.56 -4.34
CA LEU A 326 16.69 11.52 -5.68
C LEU A 326 18.12 12.09 -5.67
N LEU A 327 18.29 13.31 -5.14
CA LEU A 327 19.61 13.97 -5.06
C LEU A 327 20.57 13.26 -4.10
N SER A 328 20.03 12.69 -3.01
CA SER A 328 20.83 11.91 -2.04
C SER A 328 21.44 10.69 -2.70
N ARG A 329 20.63 9.94 -3.44
CA ARG A 329 21.09 8.73 -4.12
C ARG A 329 22.14 9.08 -5.17
N ALA A 330 21.93 10.20 -5.87
CA ALA A 330 22.85 10.72 -6.89
C ALA A 330 24.13 11.37 -6.32
N ASN A 331 24.33 11.31 -5.00
CA ASN A 331 25.45 11.94 -4.30
C ASN A 331 25.59 13.46 -4.53
N ARG A 332 24.50 14.14 -4.93
CA ARG A 332 24.42 15.60 -5.11
C ARG A 332 23.98 16.26 -3.79
N LEU A 333 24.77 16.03 -2.74
CA LEU A 333 24.41 16.39 -1.36
C LEU A 333 24.24 17.90 -1.14
N ASP A 334 25.04 18.72 -1.81
CA ASP A 334 24.95 20.18 -1.72
C ASP A 334 23.62 20.70 -2.28
N GLU A 335 23.15 20.12 -3.38
CA GLU A 335 21.86 20.47 -3.97
C GLU A 335 20.70 19.95 -3.12
N ALA A 336 20.82 18.75 -2.56
CA ALA A 336 19.84 18.26 -1.60
C ALA A 336 19.74 19.19 -0.38
N TYR A 337 20.85 19.76 0.09
CA TYR A 337 20.87 20.72 1.18
C TYR A 337 20.20 22.04 0.81
N LYS A 338 20.49 22.57 -0.39
CA LYS A 338 19.80 23.75 -0.94
C LYS A 338 18.29 23.51 -1.03
N MET A 339 17.86 22.33 -1.49
CA MET A 339 16.46 21.94 -1.60
C MET A 339 15.75 21.99 -0.23
N ILE A 340 16.36 21.43 0.82
CA ILE A 340 15.81 21.48 2.19
C ILE A 340 15.73 22.91 2.71
N ASN A 341 16.77 23.70 2.51
CA ASN A 341 16.79 25.09 2.98
C ASN A 341 15.77 25.96 2.23
N SER A 342 15.42 25.61 1.00
CA SER A 342 14.38 26.29 0.22
C SER A 342 12.95 25.96 0.68
N MET A 343 12.75 24.97 1.56
CA MET A 343 11.41 24.63 2.04
C MET A 343 10.77 25.81 2.81
N PRO A 344 9.50 26.14 2.55
CA PRO A 344 8.75 27.13 3.32
C PRO A 344 8.76 26.81 4.82
N SER A 345 8.85 27.84 5.66
CA SER A 345 8.92 27.72 7.14
C SER A 345 7.69 27.09 7.80
N GLY A 346 6.55 27.02 7.08
CA GLY A 346 5.33 26.33 7.54
C GLY A 346 5.32 24.81 7.33
N LEU A 347 6.31 24.25 6.64
CA LEU A 347 6.53 22.80 6.51
C LEU A 347 7.52 22.37 7.61
N ASP A 348 7.38 21.17 8.19
CA ASP A 348 8.12 20.64 9.37
C ASP A 348 9.64 20.48 9.09
N LYS A 349 10.33 21.62 8.93
CA LYS A 349 11.70 21.78 8.43
C LYS A 349 12.73 21.30 9.45
N GLU A 350 12.40 21.41 10.73
CA GLU A 350 13.28 21.04 11.84
C GLU A 350 13.45 19.52 11.94
N LYS A 351 12.38 18.73 11.85
CA LYS A 351 12.50 17.25 11.83
C LYS A 351 13.27 16.74 10.62
N ALA A 352 13.02 17.32 9.44
CA ALA A 352 13.74 16.94 8.22
C ALA A 352 15.25 17.24 8.31
N LYS A 353 15.61 18.36 8.96
CA LYS A 353 17.00 18.77 9.20
C LYS A 353 17.69 17.89 10.26
N GLU A 354 17.00 17.55 11.34
CA GLU A 354 17.50 16.69 12.43
C GLU A 354 17.79 15.26 11.97
N VAL A 355 16.85 14.62 11.25
CA VAL A 355 17.03 13.26 10.71
C VAL A 355 18.24 13.20 9.79
N ARG A 356 18.54 14.29 9.08
CA ARG A 356 19.58 14.32 8.06
C ARG A 356 20.95 14.75 8.57
N ASN A 357 21.03 15.59 9.61
CA ASN A 357 22.27 15.78 10.37
C ASN A 357 22.75 14.44 10.95
N ASN A 358 21.80 13.66 11.50
CA ASN A 358 22.06 12.30 11.94
C ASN A 358 22.54 11.39 10.79
N MET A 359 21.97 11.50 9.58
CA MET A 359 22.46 10.75 8.42
C MET A 359 23.88 11.16 8.00
N LYS A 360 24.24 12.45 8.08
CA LYS A 360 25.57 12.96 7.72
C LYS A 360 26.64 12.55 8.74
N GLU A 361 26.35 12.72 10.03
CA GLU A 361 27.26 12.30 11.12
C GLU A 361 27.52 10.79 11.10
N LYS A 362 26.50 10.01 10.72
CA LYS A 362 26.61 8.55 10.61
C LYS A 362 27.10 8.06 9.24
N GLY A 363 27.44 8.96 8.30
CA GLY A 363 27.91 8.59 6.97
C GLY A 363 26.91 7.75 6.15
N VAL A 364 25.61 7.89 6.41
CA VAL A 364 24.55 7.10 5.79
C VAL A 364 24.41 7.44 4.31
N ARG A 365 24.76 6.49 3.44
CA ARG A 365 24.52 6.56 1.99
C ARG A 365 23.23 5.81 1.65
N LYS A 366 22.30 6.44 0.92
CA LYS A 366 21.17 5.72 0.29
C LYS A 366 21.58 5.32 -1.11
N GLU A 367 21.57 4.03 -1.41
CA GLU A 367 22.05 3.49 -2.69
C GLU A 367 20.93 3.54 -3.75
N HIS A 368 21.26 3.89 -4.99
CA HIS A 368 20.39 3.70 -6.16
C HIS A 368 20.10 2.21 -6.38
N GLY A 369 19.22 1.89 -7.33
CA GLY A 369 19.11 0.52 -7.83
C GLY A 369 20.47 -0.07 -8.20
N CYS A 370 20.93 -1.03 -7.41
CA CYS A 370 22.23 -1.64 -7.54
C CYS A 370 22.12 -3.16 -7.39
N SER A 371 23.00 -3.85 -8.08
CA SER A 371 23.23 -5.29 -7.92
C SER A 371 24.67 -5.50 -7.51
N TRP A 372 24.96 -6.50 -6.68
CA TRP A 372 26.32 -6.78 -6.23
C TRP A 372 26.62 -8.26 -6.12
N ILE A 373 27.91 -8.57 -6.25
CA ILE A 373 28.48 -9.90 -6.06
C ILE A 373 29.60 -9.82 -5.02
N GLU A 374 29.63 -10.82 -4.14
CA GLU A 374 30.76 -11.06 -3.23
C GLU A 374 31.77 -11.95 -3.95
N PHE A 375 32.99 -11.45 -4.12
CA PHE A 375 34.08 -12.18 -4.78
C PHE A 375 35.42 -11.86 -4.10
N GLY A 376 36.17 -12.90 -3.72
CA GLY A 376 37.37 -12.76 -2.89
C GLY A 376 37.05 -12.09 -1.55
N ASP A 377 37.88 -11.14 -1.14
CA ASP A 377 37.69 -10.35 0.09
C ASP A 377 36.86 -9.06 -0.14
N GLY A 378 36.20 -8.93 -1.30
CA GLY A 378 35.54 -7.70 -1.74
C GLY A 378 34.07 -7.86 -2.15
N VAL A 379 33.31 -6.77 -2.00
CA VAL A 379 31.95 -6.62 -2.54
C VAL A 379 32.01 -5.75 -3.80
N HIS A 380 31.65 -6.32 -4.95
CA HIS A 380 31.61 -5.63 -6.23
C HIS A 380 30.20 -5.14 -6.53
N LYS A 381 30.00 -3.82 -6.57
CA LYS A 381 28.68 -3.18 -6.79
C LYS A 381 28.55 -2.64 -8.20
N PHE A 382 27.38 -2.85 -8.80
CA PHE A 382 27.00 -2.41 -10.14
C PHE A 382 25.74 -1.56 -10.04
N LEU A 383 25.75 -0.37 -10.65
CA LEU A 383 24.63 0.57 -10.65
C LEU A 383 23.94 0.56 -12.02
N ALA A 384 22.63 0.82 -12.06
CA ALA A 384 21.90 0.95 -13.33
C ALA A 384 22.37 2.23 -14.07
N GLY A 385 22.87 2.07 -15.31
CA GLY A 385 23.35 3.18 -16.14
C GLY A 385 24.79 3.64 -15.84
N ASP A 386 25.58 2.86 -15.10
CA ASP A 386 26.94 3.22 -14.70
C ASP A 386 28.03 2.70 -15.65
N ALA A 387 28.99 3.56 -15.97
CA ALA A 387 30.18 3.25 -16.77
C ALA A 387 31.48 3.24 -15.93
N SER A 388 31.41 3.54 -14.63
CA SER A 388 32.56 3.89 -13.78
C SER A 388 33.28 2.72 -13.09
N HIS A 389 32.82 1.48 -13.25
CA HIS A 389 33.51 0.32 -12.68
C HIS A 389 34.88 0.11 -13.37
N PRO A 390 35.98 -0.18 -12.64
CA PRO A 390 37.32 -0.32 -13.23
C PRO A 390 37.50 -1.51 -14.20
N GLN A 391 36.50 -2.39 -14.27
CA GLN A 391 36.34 -3.45 -15.28
C GLN A 391 34.96 -3.33 -15.97
N SER A 392 34.50 -2.12 -16.28
CA SER A 392 33.19 -1.92 -16.91
C SER A 392 33.18 -2.47 -18.34
N TYR A 393 32.12 -3.21 -18.65
CA TYR A 393 31.82 -3.67 -20.00
C TYR A 393 31.44 -2.46 -20.86
N VAL A 394 32.16 -2.24 -21.96
CA VAL A 394 31.79 -1.23 -22.98
C VAL A 394 30.79 -1.89 -23.94
N PRO A 395 29.52 -1.43 -23.97
CA PRO A 395 28.53 -1.99 -24.87
C PRO A 395 28.86 -1.67 -26.32
N ASP A 396 28.87 -2.70 -27.18
CA ASP A 396 28.95 -2.49 -28.62
C ASP A 396 27.58 -2.08 -29.17
N THR A 397 27.37 -0.79 -29.37
CA THR A 397 26.11 -0.23 -29.85
C THR A 397 25.81 -0.58 -31.30
N SER A 398 26.79 -1.08 -32.07
CA SER A 398 26.59 -1.54 -33.44
C SER A 398 25.71 -2.80 -33.52
N CYS A 399 25.60 -3.55 -32.42
CA CYS A 399 24.76 -4.75 -32.31
C CYS A 399 23.27 -4.44 -32.09
N VAL A 400 22.89 -3.19 -31.79
CA VAL A 400 21.49 -2.80 -31.57
C VAL A 400 20.83 -2.46 -32.90
N LEU A 401 20.06 -3.40 -33.44
CA LEU A 401 19.34 -3.27 -34.72
C LEU A 401 18.18 -2.25 -34.69
N HIS A 402 17.85 -1.70 -33.50
CA HIS A 402 16.81 -0.69 -33.37
C HIS A 402 17.35 0.68 -33.79
N ASN A 403 16.62 1.37 -34.67
CA ASN A 403 16.96 2.70 -35.15
C ASN A 403 16.60 3.77 -34.09
N VAL A 404 17.28 3.73 -32.96
CA VAL A 404 17.16 4.68 -31.84
C VAL A 404 18.48 5.41 -31.63
N ASP A 405 18.44 6.55 -30.93
CA ASP A 405 19.65 7.30 -30.60
C ASP A 405 20.68 6.46 -29.82
N GLU A 406 21.98 6.78 -29.96
CA GLU A 406 23.08 6.01 -29.35
C GLU A 406 22.93 5.88 -27.82
N LYS A 407 22.44 6.93 -27.15
CA LYS A 407 22.16 6.91 -25.71
C LYS A 407 21.07 5.89 -25.34
N LYS A 408 20.04 5.71 -26.18
CA LYS A 408 19.04 4.65 -26.03
C LYS A 408 19.60 3.26 -26.37
N LYS A 409 20.49 3.14 -27.36
CA LYS A 409 21.17 1.87 -27.65
C LYS A 409 22.04 1.41 -26.47
N GLU A 410 22.80 2.33 -25.87
CA GLU A 410 23.58 2.07 -24.65
C GLU A 410 22.68 1.68 -23.47
N ASN A 411 21.57 2.38 -23.25
CA ASN A 411 20.61 2.04 -22.20
C ASN A 411 19.96 0.66 -22.40
N LEU A 412 19.71 0.24 -23.64
CA LEU A 412 19.21 -1.09 -23.98
C LEU A 412 20.24 -2.21 -23.69
N LEU A 413 21.53 -1.91 -23.82
CA LEU A 413 22.62 -2.87 -23.61
C LEU A 413 23.13 -2.94 -22.15
N CYS A 414 23.18 -1.79 -21.44
CA CYS A 414 23.81 -1.65 -20.12
C CYS A 414 22.87 -1.17 -19.00
N GLY A 415 21.58 -0.95 -19.27
CA GLY A 415 20.63 -0.39 -18.29
C GLY A 415 20.32 -1.27 -17.07
N HIS A 416 20.86 -2.49 -17.00
CA HIS A 416 20.48 -3.50 -16.03
C HIS A 416 21.67 -3.97 -15.18
N SER A 417 21.78 -3.43 -13.96
CA SER A 417 22.84 -3.77 -13.01
C SER A 417 23.00 -5.27 -12.72
N ASP A 418 21.93 -6.07 -12.89
CA ASP A 418 21.97 -7.53 -12.70
C ASP A 418 22.82 -8.23 -13.75
N ARG A 419 22.77 -7.77 -15.01
CA ARG A 419 23.51 -8.37 -16.12
C ARG A 419 25.01 -8.15 -15.95
N LEU A 420 25.39 -6.94 -15.54
CA LEU A 420 26.78 -6.59 -15.25
C LEU A 420 27.33 -7.41 -14.07
N ALA A 421 26.53 -7.55 -13.00
CA ALA A 421 26.88 -8.40 -11.88
C ALA A 421 27.09 -9.85 -12.34
N ILE A 422 26.12 -10.45 -13.03
CA ILE A 422 26.23 -11.84 -13.52
C ILE A 422 27.44 -12.03 -14.44
N ALA A 423 27.68 -11.09 -15.37
CA ALA A 423 28.83 -11.14 -16.27
C ALA A 423 30.16 -11.09 -15.49
N PHE A 424 30.28 -10.22 -14.49
CA PHE A 424 31.44 -10.19 -13.61
C PHE A 424 31.63 -11.52 -12.87
N GLY A 425 30.55 -12.09 -12.35
CA GLY A 425 30.57 -13.41 -11.71
C GLY A 425 31.08 -14.49 -12.65
N LEU A 426 30.58 -14.53 -13.89
CA LEU A 426 31.01 -15.50 -14.91
C LEU A 426 32.50 -15.38 -15.24
N LEU A 427 33.02 -14.17 -15.38
CA LEU A 427 34.41 -13.91 -15.77
C LEU A 427 35.40 -14.22 -14.65
N ASN A 428 35.02 -14.03 -13.39
CA ASN A 428 35.96 -14.07 -12.27
C ASN A 428 35.87 -15.36 -11.43
N THR A 429 34.86 -16.21 -11.64
CA THR A 429 34.71 -17.45 -10.84
C THR A 429 34.87 -18.71 -11.71
N PRO A 430 35.46 -19.79 -11.16
CA PRO A 430 35.67 -21.03 -11.91
C PRO A 430 34.37 -21.62 -12.48
N PRO A 431 34.42 -22.31 -13.64
CA PRO A 431 33.29 -23.05 -14.18
C PRO A 431 32.62 -23.95 -13.12
N GLY A 432 31.29 -24.05 -13.14
CA GLY A 432 30.51 -24.83 -12.17
C GLY A 432 30.25 -24.15 -10.81
N THR A 433 30.93 -23.04 -10.49
CA THR A 433 30.67 -22.30 -9.24
C THR A 433 29.28 -21.65 -9.28
N THR A 434 28.50 -21.67 -8.20
CA THR A 434 27.23 -20.93 -8.14
C THR A 434 27.50 -19.42 -8.11
N ILE A 435 26.89 -18.65 -9.00
CA ILE A 435 26.96 -17.18 -8.99
C ILE A 435 25.88 -16.64 -8.06
N ARG A 436 26.25 -15.79 -7.11
CA ARG A 436 25.31 -15.17 -6.17
C ARG A 436 25.29 -13.66 -6.39
N VAL A 437 24.12 -13.15 -6.76
CA VAL A 437 23.86 -11.73 -6.97
C VAL A 437 22.81 -11.28 -5.97
N ALA A 438 23.01 -10.13 -5.34
CA ALA A 438 21.99 -9.47 -4.54
C ALA A 438 21.64 -8.11 -5.15
N LYS A 439 20.37 -7.69 -5.04
CA LYS A 439 19.83 -6.45 -5.59
C LYS A 439 18.95 -5.75 -4.55
N ASN A 440 19.00 -4.43 -4.51
CA ASN A 440 18.16 -3.59 -3.65
C ASN A 440 16.88 -3.04 -4.34
N LEU A 441 16.59 -3.52 -5.55
CA LEU A 441 15.30 -3.37 -6.25
C LEU A 441 14.76 -4.75 -6.61
N ARG A 442 13.57 -4.81 -7.19
CA ARG A 442 13.05 -6.05 -7.78
C ARG A 442 13.82 -6.37 -9.07
N VAL A 443 14.06 -7.66 -9.35
CA VAL A 443 14.60 -8.07 -10.66
C VAL A 443 13.53 -7.81 -11.73
N CYS A 444 13.89 -7.10 -12.80
CA CYS A 444 12.95 -6.84 -13.91
C CYS A 444 12.78 -8.08 -14.81
N ASN A 445 11.74 -8.10 -15.63
CA ASN A 445 11.43 -9.24 -16.52
C ASN A 445 12.58 -9.54 -17.50
N ASP A 446 13.20 -8.51 -18.05
CA ASP A 446 14.30 -8.64 -19.02
C ASP A 446 15.58 -9.22 -18.36
N CYS A 447 15.91 -8.79 -17.13
CA CYS A 447 16.97 -9.39 -16.32
C CYS A 447 16.68 -10.85 -15.98
N HIS A 448 15.45 -11.13 -15.56
CA HIS A 448 15.01 -12.48 -15.18
C HIS A 448 15.15 -13.44 -16.37
N SER A 449 14.62 -13.05 -17.54
CA SER A 449 14.69 -13.82 -18.77
C SER A 449 16.13 -14.04 -19.23
N ALA A 450 16.95 -12.98 -19.23
CA ALA A 450 18.37 -13.10 -19.56
C ALA A 450 19.09 -14.06 -18.61
N THR A 451 18.83 -13.98 -17.30
CA THR A 451 19.47 -14.85 -16.31
C THR A 451 19.14 -16.32 -16.54
N LYS A 452 17.92 -16.65 -16.99
CA LYS A 452 17.57 -18.00 -17.43
C LYS A 452 18.40 -18.45 -18.63
N PHE A 453 18.46 -17.64 -19.68
CA PHE A 453 19.23 -18.01 -20.86
C PHE A 453 20.71 -18.18 -20.53
N ILE A 454 21.25 -17.30 -19.69
CA ILE A 454 22.62 -17.40 -19.20
C ILE A 454 22.80 -18.71 -18.43
N SER A 455 21.95 -19.02 -17.43
CA SER A 455 22.09 -20.25 -16.63
C SER A 455 22.05 -21.52 -17.47
N LYS A 456 21.22 -21.53 -18.53
CA LYS A 456 21.16 -22.63 -19.51
C LYS A 456 22.41 -22.73 -20.37
N THR A 457 22.88 -21.59 -20.88
CA THR A 457 23.97 -21.56 -21.88
C THR A 457 25.31 -21.84 -21.26
N VAL A 458 25.53 -21.35 -20.03
CA VAL A 458 26.81 -21.52 -19.31
C VAL A 458 26.83 -22.74 -18.39
N ASP A 459 25.72 -23.49 -18.31
CA ASP A 459 25.51 -24.63 -17.41
C ASP A 459 25.94 -24.34 -15.95
N ARG A 460 25.44 -23.23 -15.41
CA ARG A 460 25.74 -22.79 -14.03
C ARG A 460 24.49 -22.36 -13.30
N GLU A 461 24.46 -22.69 -12.01
CA GLU A 461 23.45 -22.17 -11.11
C GLU A 461 23.72 -20.70 -10.81
N ILE A 462 22.67 -19.88 -10.93
CA ILE A 462 22.71 -18.45 -10.60
C ILE A 462 21.62 -18.18 -9.57
N VAL A 463 21.99 -17.59 -8.45
CA VAL A 463 21.05 -17.17 -7.40
C VAL A 463 21.01 -15.66 -7.39
N VAL A 464 19.83 -15.10 -7.64
CA VAL A 464 19.60 -13.65 -7.55
C VAL A 464 18.63 -13.37 -6.40
N ARG A 465 19.09 -12.60 -5.41
CA ARG A 465 18.26 -12.10 -4.32
C ARG A 465 17.78 -10.69 -4.63
N ASP A 466 16.48 -10.47 -4.59
CA ASP A 466 15.88 -9.14 -4.73
C ASP A 466 15.18 -8.70 -3.44
N VAL A 467 14.52 -7.54 -3.45
CA VAL A 467 13.82 -6.98 -2.27
C VAL A 467 12.61 -7.80 -1.79
N ARG A 468 12.11 -8.74 -2.61
CA ARG A 468 10.93 -9.56 -2.29
C ARG A 468 11.24 -11.04 -2.10
N ARG A 469 12.20 -11.60 -2.85
CA ARG A 469 12.46 -13.05 -2.85
C ARG A 469 13.85 -13.44 -3.39
N PHE A 470 14.12 -14.74 -3.31
CA PHE A 470 15.23 -15.40 -3.98
C PHE A 470 14.75 -16.03 -5.28
N HIS A 471 15.53 -15.85 -6.33
CA HIS A 471 15.38 -16.49 -7.63
C HIS A 471 16.54 -17.45 -7.81
N HIS A 472 16.24 -18.74 -7.95
CA HIS A 472 17.25 -19.76 -8.24
C HIS A 472 17.10 -20.17 -9.70
N PHE A 473 18.09 -19.80 -10.52
CA PHE A 473 18.13 -20.11 -11.93
C PHE A 473 19.00 -21.35 -12.18
N LYS A 474 18.43 -22.36 -12.84
CA LYS A 474 19.10 -23.62 -13.19
C LYS A 474 18.52 -24.18 -14.48
N ASP A 475 19.38 -24.56 -15.42
CA ASP A 475 19.00 -25.14 -16.72
C ASP A 475 17.90 -24.33 -17.45
N GLY A 476 18.05 -23.01 -17.48
CA GLY A 476 17.06 -22.15 -18.14
C GLY A 476 15.70 -22.06 -17.47
N SER A 477 15.57 -22.54 -16.23
CA SER A 477 14.39 -22.39 -15.40
C SER A 477 14.71 -21.53 -14.17
N CYS A 478 13.68 -20.92 -13.58
CA CYS A 478 13.79 -20.22 -12.30
C CYS A 478 12.85 -20.86 -11.28
N SER A 479 13.26 -20.92 -10.01
CA SER A 479 12.42 -21.38 -8.89
C SER A 479 11.14 -20.56 -8.69
N CYS A 480 11.04 -19.37 -9.28
CA CYS A 480 9.80 -18.59 -9.29
C CYS A 480 8.77 -19.09 -10.32
N GLY A 481 9.14 -20.01 -11.21
CA GLY A 481 8.28 -20.55 -12.26
C GLY A 481 7.94 -19.53 -13.37
N ASP A 482 8.84 -18.58 -13.65
CA ASP A 482 8.60 -17.41 -14.52
C ASP A 482 7.51 -16.46 -14.01
N TYR A 483 7.16 -16.59 -12.72
CA TYR A 483 6.31 -15.66 -12.01
C TYR A 483 7.21 -14.81 -11.09
N TRP A 484 7.77 -13.78 -11.74
CA TRP A 484 8.58 -12.67 -11.23
C TRP A 484 8.01 -12.02 -9.98
#